data_AF-A0A3A9H2S5-F1
#
_entry.id   AF-A0A3A9H2S5-F1
#
_cell.length_a   1.000
_cell.length_b   1.000
_cell.length_c   1.000
_cell.angle_alpha   90.00
_cell.angle_beta   90.00
_cell.angle_gamma   90.00
#
_symmetry.space_group_name_H-M   'P 1'
#
loop_
_entity.id
_entity.type
_entity.pdbx_description
1 polymer ?
#
loop_
_entity_poly.entity_id
_entity_poly.type
_entity_poly.pdbx_seq_one_letter_code
_entity_poly.pdbx_strand_id
1 'polypeptide(L)'
;MKVLNWNVKRIDRLYFWIAWITLMILEHMFLAFWFAVWQSYGFGVFFFALAGLNVFLAVYRFLLSAKRFHDAGYSTWYLILCILLSFVVAGIGMWFMVAIKDSAPDNEWGVNAEREKFEKNRGHYAD
;
A
#
# COMPACT_ATOMS: atom_id res chain seq x y z
N MET A 1 10.87 15.33 22.48
CA MET A 1 9.64 15.05 21.70
C MET A 1 9.94 15.33 20.25
N LYS A 2 9.73 14.36 19.34
CA LYS A 2 9.84 14.60 17.89
C LYS A 2 8.59 15.33 17.42
N VAL A 3 8.77 16.36 16.58
CA VAL A 3 7.66 17.18 16.07
C VAL A 3 6.81 16.33 15.14
N LEU A 4 5.58 16.02 15.54
CA LEU A 4 4.63 15.31 14.67
C LEU A 4 4.26 16.20 13.48
N ASN A 5 4.34 15.66 12.27
CA ASN A 5 3.82 16.32 11.08
C ASN A 5 2.33 16.01 10.91
N TRP A 6 1.47 16.96 11.28
CA TRP A 6 0.01 16.84 11.24
C TRP A 6 -0.57 16.80 9.81
N ASN A 7 0.22 17.15 8.78
CA ASN A 7 -0.22 17.12 7.39
C ASN A 7 -0.14 15.71 6.77
N VAL A 8 0.55 14.76 7.43
CA VAL A 8 0.68 13.39 6.94
C VAL A 8 -0.43 12.53 7.54
N LYS A 9 -1.47 12.26 6.74
CA LYS A 9 -2.58 11.38 7.14
C LYS A 9 -2.13 9.93 7.09
N ARG A 10 -2.17 9.24 8.23
CA ARG A 10 -1.94 7.79 8.31
C ARG A 10 -3.03 7.02 7.58
N ILE A 11 -2.66 5.90 6.99
CA ILE A 11 -3.59 5.00 6.34
C ILE A 11 -4.02 3.91 7.31
N ASP A 12 -5.33 3.79 7.51
CA ASP A 12 -5.93 2.65 8.20
C ASP A 12 -5.65 1.36 7.41
N ARG A 13 -5.41 0.25 8.12
CA ARG A 13 -5.26 -1.09 7.55
C ARG A 13 -6.40 -1.42 6.60
N LEU A 14 -7.64 -1.10 6.96
CA LEU A 14 -8.79 -1.38 6.10
C LEU A 14 -8.69 -0.61 4.78
N TYR A 15 -8.36 0.68 4.84
CA TYR A 15 -8.19 1.51 3.65
C TYR A 15 -7.04 1.00 2.77
N PHE A 16 -5.93 0.60 3.37
CA PHE A 16 -4.81 -0.02 2.65
C PHE A 16 -5.26 -1.23 1.84
N TRP A 17 -5.97 -2.18 2.47
CA TRP A 17 -6.43 -3.39 1.79
C TRP A 17 -7.46 -3.09 0.70
N ILE A 18 -8.40 -2.18 0.95
CA ILE A 18 -9.37 -1.74 -0.06
C ILE A 18 -8.64 -1.16 -1.27
N ALA A 19 -7.69 -0.25 -1.05
CA ALA A 19 -6.93 0.37 -2.13
C ALA A 19 -6.09 -0.66 -2.90
N TRP A 20 -5.44 -1.58 -2.19
CA TRP A 20 -4.58 -2.61 -2.79
C TRP A 20 -5.38 -3.61 -3.63
N ILE A 21 -6.50 -4.12 -3.11
CA ILE A 21 -7.40 -5.04 -3.82
C ILE A 21 -8.07 -4.35 -5.01
N THR A 22 -8.57 -3.11 -4.82
CA THR A 22 -9.15 -2.33 -5.91
C THR A 22 -8.16 -2.18 -7.06
N LEU A 23 -6.89 -1.89 -6.75
CA LEU A 23 -5.85 -1.77 -7.75
C LEU A 23 -5.54 -3.10 -8.45
N MET A 24 -5.59 -4.23 -7.74
CA MET A 24 -5.47 -5.56 -8.37
C MET A 24 -6.62 -5.83 -9.34
N ILE A 25 -7.85 -5.53 -8.95
CA ILE A 25 -9.03 -5.72 -9.81
C ILE A 25 -8.90 -4.85 -11.07
N LEU A 26 -8.57 -3.57 -10.91
CA LEU A 26 -8.40 -2.65 -12.04
C LEU A 26 -7.27 -3.08 -12.98
N GLU A 27 -6.15 -3.57 -12.44
CA GLU A 27 -5.06 -4.13 -13.24
C GLU A 27 -5.54 -5.31 -14.08
N HIS A 28 -6.22 -6.28 -13.47
CA HIS A 28 -6.69 -7.48 -14.19
C HIS A 28 -7.75 -7.14 -15.24
N MET A 29 -8.66 -6.21 -14.93
CA MET A 29 -9.63 -5.71 -15.91
C MET A 29 -8.95 -5.04 -17.11
N PHE A 30 -7.93 -4.21 -16.84
CA PHE A 30 -7.17 -3.57 -17.92
C PHE A 30 -6.39 -4.60 -18.73
N LEU A 31 -5.72 -5.56 -18.09
CA LEU A 31 -4.99 -6.62 -18.77
C LEU A 31 -5.92 -7.44 -19.67
N ALA A 32 -7.08 -7.86 -19.15
CA ALA A 32 -8.08 -8.61 -19.92
C ALA A 32 -8.56 -7.82 -21.14
N PHE A 33 -8.87 -6.53 -20.96
CA PHE A 33 -9.24 -5.63 -22.06
C PHE A 33 -8.11 -5.52 -23.08
N TRP A 34 -6.87 -5.27 -22.63
CA TRP A 34 -5.71 -5.09 -23.50
C TRP A 34 -5.36 -6.35 -24.29
N PHE A 35 -5.48 -7.52 -23.66
CA PHE A 35 -5.34 -8.82 -24.34
C PHE A 35 -6.45 -9.07 -25.35
N ALA A 36 -7.69 -8.66 -25.09
CA ALA A 36 -8.79 -8.83 -26.04
C ALA A 36 -8.58 -8.03 -27.33
N VAL A 37 -7.89 -6.89 -27.25
CA VAL A 37 -7.65 -5.99 -28.39
C VAL A 37 -6.24 -6.10 -29.00
N TRP A 38 -5.39 -7.02 -28.52
CA TRP A 38 -3.96 -7.03 -28.84
C TRP A 38 -3.65 -7.13 -30.35
N GLN A 39 -4.47 -7.85 -31.11
CA GLN A 39 -4.32 -8.02 -32.56
C GLN A 39 -4.74 -6.77 -33.36
N SER A 40 -5.46 -5.84 -32.73
CA SER A 40 -5.93 -4.60 -33.38
C SER A 40 -4.86 -3.51 -33.42
N TYR A 41 -3.76 -3.69 -32.68
CA TYR A 41 -2.67 -2.72 -32.57
C TYR A 41 -1.34 -3.34 -33.04
N GLY A 42 -0.42 -2.50 -33.48
CA GLY A 42 0.96 -2.95 -33.73
C GLY A 42 1.60 -3.49 -32.46
N PHE A 43 2.39 -4.56 -32.58
CA PHE A 43 3.05 -5.24 -31.45
C PHE A 43 3.80 -4.27 -30.51
N GLY A 44 4.49 -3.27 -31.08
CA GLY A 44 5.18 -2.24 -30.30
C GLY A 44 4.22 -1.41 -29.43
N VAL A 45 3.10 -0.94 -29.99
CA VAL A 45 2.10 -0.16 -29.25
C VAL A 45 1.50 -0.98 -28.11
N PHE A 46 1.15 -2.23 -28.38
CA PHE A 46 0.67 -3.16 -27.38
C PHE A 46 1.66 -3.33 -26.22
N PHE A 47 2.93 -3.59 -26.54
CA PHE A 47 3.99 -3.81 -25.55
C PHE A 47 4.29 -2.56 -24.71
N PHE A 48 4.42 -1.39 -25.34
CA PHE A 48 4.72 -0.14 -24.62
C PHE A 48 3.60 0.28 -23.67
N ALA A 49 2.33 0.14 -24.09
CA ALA A 49 1.20 0.45 -23.24
C ALA A 49 1.14 -0.51 -22.03
N LEU A 50 1.36 -1.80 -22.27
CA LEU A 50 1.40 -2.81 -21.21
C LEU A 50 2.55 -2.54 -20.23
N ALA A 51 3.76 -2.27 -20.73
CA ALA A 51 4.91 -1.96 -19.90
C ALA A 51 4.69 -0.68 -19.09
N GLY A 52 4.18 0.40 -19.71
CA GLY A 52 3.90 1.66 -19.05
C GLY A 52 2.89 1.51 -17.90
N LEU A 53 1.81 0.76 -18.12
CA LEU A 53 0.84 0.48 -17.07
C LEU A 53 1.48 -0.33 -15.93
N ASN A 54 2.20 -1.41 -16.24
CA ASN A 54 2.82 -2.25 -15.21
C ASN A 54 3.82 -1.45 -14.36
N VAL A 55 4.62 -0.58 -14.98
CA VAL A 55 5.55 0.32 -14.27
C VAL A 55 4.78 1.28 -13.37
N PHE A 56 3.73 1.93 -13.86
CA PHE A 56 2.90 2.83 -13.08
C PHE A 56 2.27 2.12 -11.86
N LEU A 57 1.69 0.94 -12.07
CA LEU A 57 1.07 0.14 -11.02
C LEU A 57 2.09 -0.35 -10.00
N ALA A 58 3.27 -0.78 -10.45
CA ALA A 58 4.36 -1.21 -9.56
C ALA A 58 4.82 -0.06 -8.66
N VAL A 59 5.02 1.14 -9.23
CA VAL A 59 5.39 2.35 -8.46
C VAL A 59 4.30 2.70 -7.46
N TYR A 60 3.03 2.69 -7.88
CA TYR A 60 1.92 3.00 -6.98
C TYR A 60 1.81 1.99 -5.82
N ARG A 61 1.91 0.68 -6.11
CA ARG A 61 1.91 -0.38 -5.08
C ARG A 61 3.07 -0.26 -4.12
N PHE A 62 4.25 0.10 -4.63
CA PHE A 62 5.43 0.34 -3.82
C PHE A 62 5.19 1.50 -2.86
N LEU A 63 4.70 2.65 -3.35
CA LEU A 63 4.41 3.82 -2.52
C LEU A 63 3.33 3.53 -1.47
N LEU A 64 2.26 2.83 -1.85
CA LEU A 64 1.20 2.42 -0.94
C LEU A 64 1.71 1.48 0.15
N SER A 65 2.55 0.50 -0.21
CA SER A 65 3.18 -0.42 0.73
C SER A 65 4.20 0.27 1.63
N ALA A 66 5.00 1.19 1.09
CA ALA A 66 5.97 1.95 1.85
C ALA A 66 5.27 2.76 2.93
N LYS A 67 4.18 3.44 2.56
CA LYS A 67 3.35 4.17 3.51
C LYS A 67 2.79 3.25 4.60
N ARG A 68 2.31 2.07 4.23
CA ARG A 68 1.81 1.09 5.19
C ARG A 68 2.88 0.59 6.17
N PHE A 69 4.08 0.34 5.67
CA PHE A 69 5.23 -0.06 6.48
C PHE A 69 5.61 1.04 7.47
N HIS A 70 5.66 2.29 7.01
CA HIS A 70 5.86 3.44 7.89
C HIS A 70 4.78 3.52 8.97
N ASP A 71 3.50 3.38 8.61
CA ASP A 71 2.37 3.41 9.55
C ASP A 71 2.48 2.28 10.60
N ALA A 72 3.00 1.11 10.23
CA ALA A 72 3.26 -0.03 11.10
C ALA A 72 4.57 0.08 11.93
N GLY A 73 5.33 1.17 11.77
CA GLY A 73 6.57 1.46 12.50
C GLY A 73 7.84 0.85 11.88
N TYR A 74 7.78 0.40 10.63
CA TYR A 74 8.94 -0.12 9.90
C TYR A 74 9.50 0.91 8.93
N SER A 75 10.79 0.80 8.62
CA SER A 75 11.44 1.61 7.59
C SER A 75 11.14 1.08 6.18
N THR A 76 11.27 1.95 5.17
CA THR A 76 11.19 1.57 3.75
C THR A 76 12.23 0.52 3.38
N TRP A 77 13.38 0.48 4.08
CA TRP A 77 14.38 -0.56 3.84
C TRP A 77 13.85 -1.95 4.14
N TYR A 78 12.98 -2.10 5.14
CA TYR A 78 12.35 -3.37 5.43
C TYR A 78 11.41 -3.81 4.31
N LEU A 79 10.70 -2.87 3.67
CA LEU A 79 9.90 -3.16 2.47
C LEU A 79 10.78 -3.64 1.31
N ILE A 80 11.90 -2.97 1.06
CA ILE A 80 12.81 -3.36 -0.01
C ILE A 80 13.40 -4.74 0.25
N LEU A 81 13.77 -5.04 1.51
CA LEU A 81 14.18 -6.39 1.90
C LEU A 81 13.07 -7.41 1.63
N CYS A 82 11.81 -7.11 1.97
CA CYS A 82 10.68 -7.98 1.65
C CYS A 82 10.56 -8.22 0.14
N ILE A 83 10.71 -7.17 -0.69
CA ILE A 83 10.66 -7.30 -2.16
C ILE A 83 11.79 -8.20 -2.67
N LEU A 84 13.02 -8.01 -2.19
CA LEU A 84 14.17 -8.84 -2.57
C LEU A 84 14.01 -10.31 -2.13
N LEU A 85 13.38 -10.55 -0.97
CA LEU A 85 13.12 -11.90 -0.47
C LEU A 85 11.87 -12.54 -1.08
N SER A 86 11.06 -11.79 -1.85
CA SER A 86 9.86 -12.36 -2.50
C SER A 86 10.21 -13.41 -3.55
N PHE A 87 11.42 -13.38 -4.12
CA PHE A 87 11.92 -14.41 -5.04
C PHE A 87 11.97 -15.82 -4.41
N VAL A 88 12.05 -15.91 -3.07
CA VAL A 88 12.09 -17.16 -2.32
C VAL A 88 10.84 -17.36 -1.45
N VAL A 89 9.72 -16.70 -1.77
CA VAL A 89 8.42 -16.70 -1.05
C VAL A 89 8.47 -16.07 0.35
N ALA A 90 9.59 -16.15 1.06
CA ALA A 90 9.76 -15.60 2.41
C ALA A 90 9.39 -14.10 2.49
N GLY A 91 9.77 -13.32 1.48
CA GLY A 91 9.45 -11.90 1.41
C GLY A 91 7.96 -11.59 1.36
N ILE A 92 7.15 -12.45 0.75
CA ILE A 92 5.70 -12.29 0.68
C ILE A 92 5.09 -12.44 2.08
N GLY A 93 5.52 -13.45 2.83
CA GLY A 93 5.05 -13.67 4.20
C GLY A 93 5.42 -12.52 5.14
N MET A 94 6.67 -12.05 5.06
CA MET A 94 7.13 -10.90 5.85
C MET A 94 6.34 -9.62 5.51
N TRP A 95 6.12 -9.37 4.21
CA TRP A 95 5.32 -8.24 3.77
C TRP A 95 3.90 -8.30 4.31
N PHE A 96 3.27 -9.46 4.23
CA PHE A 96 1.90 -9.66 4.70
C PHE A 96 1.78 -9.43 6.22
N MET A 97 2.73 -9.94 7.01
CA MET A 97 2.77 -9.72 8.46
C MET A 97 2.83 -8.22 8.82
N VAL A 98 3.60 -7.42 8.07
CA VAL A 98 3.64 -5.97 8.28
C VAL A 98 2.34 -5.30 7.83
N ALA A 99 1.79 -5.72 6.69
CA ALA A 99 0.57 -5.14 6.13
C ALA A 99 -0.64 -5.29 7.08
N ILE A 100 -0.74 -6.40 7.82
CA ILE A 100 -1.85 -6.66 8.76
C ILE A 100 -1.63 -6.09 10.17
N LYS A 101 -0.40 -5.77 10.57
CA LYS A 101 -0.07 -5.27 11.92
C LYS A 101 -0.72 -3.93 12.21
N ASP A 102 -1.34 -3.73 13.38
CA ASP A 102 -1.94 -2.43 13.70
C ASP A 102 -0.93 -1.27 13.62
N SER A 103 -1.44 -0.07 13.32
CA SER A 103 -0.63 1.13 13.20
C SER A 103 0.05 1.45 14.53
N ALA A 104 1.35 1.74 14.51
CA ALA A 104 2.12 1.96 15.74
C ALA A 104 1.58 3.18 16.52
N PRO A 105 1.36 3.08 17.84
CA PRO A 105 0.71 4.15 18.62
C PRO A 105 1.51 5.47 18.58
N ASP A 106 2.84 5.37 18.69
CA ASP A 106 3.77 6.50 18.62
C ASP A 106 4.66 6.34 17.39
N ASN A 107 4.35 7.08 16.34
CA ASN A 107 5.06 7.04 15.08
C ASN A 107 5.25 8.46 14.57
N GLU A 108 6.47 8.76 14.14
CA GLU A 108 6.95 10.06 13.64
C GLU A 108 6.17 10.60 12.44
N TRP A 109 5.40 9.74 11.75
CA TRP A 109 4.80 10.00 10.45
C TRP A 109 3.33 10.45 10.49
N GLY A 110 2.78 10.89 11.64
CA GLY A 110 1.46 11.54 11.73
C GLY A 110 0.65 11.08 12.95
N VAL A 111 -0.59 11.54 13.14
CA VAL A 111 -1.48 11.07 14.23
C VAL A 111 -2.28 9.85 13.77
N ASN A 112 -2.43 8.85 14.64
CA ASN A 112 -3.28 7.69 14.35
C ASN A 112 -4.76 8.11 14.36
N ALA A 113 -5.44 8.01 13.21
CA ALA A 113 -6.85 8.36 13.08
C ALA A 113 -7.77 7.53 14.02
N GLU A 114 -7.38 6.31 14.38
CA GLU A 114 -8.10 5.51 15.38
C GLU A 114 -7.91 6.07 16.79
N ARG A 115 -6.70 6.53 17.12
CA ARG A 115 -6.43 7.20 18.42
C ARG A 115 -7.15 8.54 18.50
N GLU A 116 -7.20 9.31 17.42
CA GLU A 116 -7.95 10.56 17.39
C GLU A 116 -9.46 10.32 17.58
N LYS A 117 -10.03 9.28 16.95
CA LYS A 117 -11.41 8.86 17.20
C LYS A 117 -11.63 8.38 18.63
N PHE A 118 -10.70 7.60 19.18
CA PHE A 118 -10.76 7.13 20.57
C PHE A 118 -10.70 8.29 21.57
N GLU A 119 -9.76 9.22 21.39
CA GLU A 119 -9.62 10.41 22.25
C GLU A 119 -10.85 11.31 22.14
N LYS A 120 -11.43 11.47 20.94
CA LYS A 120 -12.67 12.21 20.73
C LYS A 120 -13.89 11.56 21.41
N ASN A 121 -13.94 10.24 21.45
CA ASN A 121 -15.05 9.47 22.02
C ASN A 121 -14.75 8.95 23.43
N ARG A 122 -13.67 9.39 24.07
CA ARG A 122 -13.18 8.84 25.35
C ARG A 122 -14.23 8.94 26.47
N GLY A 123 -15.06 9.97 26.47
CA GLY A 123 -16.16 10.13 27.42
C GLY A 123 -17.29 9.12 27.24
N HIS A 124 -17.49 8.58 26.03
CA HIS A 124 -18.50 7.55 25.75
C HIS A 124 -18.05 6.14 26.15
N TYR A 125 -16.74 5.91 26.32
CA TYR A 125 -16.16 4.63 26.75
C TYR A 125 -15.74 4.62 28.23
N ALA A 126 -15.93 5.73 28.94
CA ALA A 126 -15.57 5.88 30.35
C ALA A 126 -16.75 5.69 31.31
N ASP A 127 -17.97 5.56 30.76
CA ASP A 127 -19.20 5.16 31.44
C ASP A 127 -19.48 3.66 31.20
#